data_AF-A0A3B8X565-F1
#
_entry.id   AF-A0A3B8X565-F1
#
_cell.length_a   1.000
_cell.length_b   1.000
_cell.length_c   1.000
_cell.angle_alpha   90.00
_cell.angle_beta   90.00
_cell.angle_gamma   90.00
#
_symmetry.space_group_name_H-M   'P 1'
#
loop_
_entity.id
_entity.type
_entity.pdbx_description
1 polymer ?
#
loop_
_entity_poly.entity_id
_entity_poly.type
_entity_poly.pdbx_seq_one_letter_code
_entity_poly.pdbx_strand_id
1 'polypeptide(L)'
;DYGDAMARIDEMERRLSSDAAPASVTGPDGGRWEPNMTPGQFHAMVDAAREHIHAGDAFQVVVSQRFRKHLAASPFDVYRCLRAINPSPYMFFLALGGNRHVVGTSPEKLVQVEGKRVETRPLAGTRRRGATPEEDARLEKELLSDLKERAEHVMLVDLGRNDVGRVARPGTVNVDRLMEVERYSHVMHISSTVSGELKDGCTSIDALRAAFPAGTVSGAPKIRAMEIIADLEPDQRGVYAGSLGYVSFGGNLDMAITLRTIVVAGGDAYVQAGAGVVADSKPEREFEETLEKAGAMFKAIEMAEEL
;
A
#
# COMPACT_ATOMS: atom_id res chain seq x y z
N ASP A 1 -5.05 -25.91 -26.19
CA ASP A 1 -5.00 -27.35 -26.51
C ASP A 1 -5.33 -28.11 -25.24
N TYR A 2 -6.27 -29.06 -25.29
CA TYR A 2 -6.67 -29.84 -24.12
C TYR A 2 -5.52 -30.70 -23.60
N GLY A 3 -4.70 -31.27 -24.50
CA GLY A 3 -3.57 -32.13 -24.10
C GLY A 3 -2.51 -31.37 -23.31
N ASP A 4 -2.18 -30.16 -23.75
CA ASP A 4 -1.24 -29.27 -23.03
C ASP A 4 -1.76 -28.89 -21.64
N ALA A 5 -3.05 -28.57 -21.52
CA ALA A 5 -3.66 -28.24 -20.24
C ALA A 5 -3.58 -29.41 -19.24
N MET A 6 -3.88 -30.63 -19.69
CA MET A 6 -3.75 -31.84 -18.87
C MET A 6 -2.30 -32.07 -18.44
N ALA A 7 -1.35 -32.00 -19.36
CA ALA A 7 0.08 -32.19 -19.04
C ALA A 7 0.59 -31.18 -18.00
N ARG A 8 0.12 -29.92 -18.06
CA ARG A 8 0.45 -28.90 -17.05
C ARG A 8 -0.14 -29.19 -15.68
N ILE A 9 -1.34 -29.77 -15.61
CA ILE A 9 -1.98 -30.18 -14.35
C ILE A 9 -1.19 -31.36 -13.75
N ASP A 10 -0.91 -32.40 -14.54
CA ASP A 10 -0.14 -33.57 -14.10
C ASP A 10 1.24 -33.16 -13.56
N GLU A 11 1.90 -32.19 -14.20
CA GLU A 11 3.18 -31.64 -13.72
C GLU A 11 3.05 -30.93 -12.37
N MET A 12 1.98 -30.16 -12.15
CA MET A 12 1.73 -29.53 -10.85
C MET A 12 1.47 -30.56 -9.76
N GLU A 13 0.69 -31.61 -10.05
CA GLU A 13 0.42 -32.71 -9.10
C GLU A 13 1.71 -33.44 -8.70
N ARG A 14 2.57 -33.74 -9.68
CA ARG A 14 3.87 -34.36 -9.45
C ARG A 14 4.77 -33.52 -8.54
N ARG A 15 4.80 -32.20 -8.77
CA ARG A 15 5.59 -31.26 -7.95
C ARG A 15 5.06 -31.14 -6.52
N LEU A 16 3.73 -31.06 -6.35
CA LEU A 16 3.09 -30.99 -5.04
C LEU A 16 3.30 -32.26 -4.21
N SER A 17 3.43 -33.40 -4.88
CA SER A 17 3.68 -34.70 -4.24
C SER A 17 5.15 -34.93 -3.86
N SER A 18 6.05 -33.99 -4.17
CA SER A 18 7.47 -34.09 -3.85
C SER A 18 7.81 -33.38 -2.53
N ASP A 19 8.62 -34.02 -1.68
CA ASP A 19 9.10 -33.46 -0.40
C ASP A 19 10.26 -32.45 -0.57
N ALA A 20 10.42 -31.86 -1.75
CA ALA A 20 11.52 -30.95 -2.02
C ALA A 20 11.27 -29.58 -1.36
N ALA A 21 11.93 -29.32 -0.24
CA ALA A 21 12.01 -27.98 0.32
C ALA A 21 12.72 -27.04 -0.68
N PRO A 22 12.26 -25.78 -0.84
CA PRO A 22 12.98 -24.81 -1.64
C PRO A 22 14.37 -24.58 -1.02
N ALA A 23 15.40 -24.51 -1.88
CA ALA A 23 16.75 -24.20 -1.43
C ALA A 23 16.80 -22.78 -0.87
N SER A 24 17.20 -22.64 0.39
CA SER A 24 17.60 -21.36 0.97
C SER A 24 18.96 -20.97 0.38
N VAL A 25 19.09 -19.69 0.01
CA VAL A 25 20.35 -19.12 -0.45
C VAL A 25 20.79 -18.14 0.60
N THR A 26 21.90 -18.45 1.28
CA THR A 26 22.57 -17.53 2.19
C THR A 26 23.65 -16.75 1.42
N GLY A 27 23.55 -15.42 1.46
CA GLY A 27 24.56 -14.52 0.92
C GLY A 27 25.43 -13.90 2.03
N PRO A 28 26.59 -13.32 1.70
CA PRO A 28 27.36 -12.50 2.65
C PRO A 28 26.56 -11.25 3.06
N ASP A 29 26.82 -10.67 4.24
CA ASP A 29 26.16 -9.46 4.78
C ASP A 29 25.67 -8.48 3.69
N GLY A 30 24.34 -8.25 3.62
CA GLY A 30 23.68 -7.38 2.64
C GLY A 30 24.05 -5.89 2.77
N GLY A 31 24.93 -5.55 3.71
CA GLY A 31 25.46 -4.20 3.87
C GLY A 31 24.48 -3.26 4.56
N ARG A 32 24.68 -1.95 4.38
CA ARG A 32 23.89 -0.91 5.03
C ARG A 32 22.79 -0.38 4.12
N TRP A 33 21.70 0.07 4.72
CA TRP A 33 20.67 0.82 4.02
C TRP A 33 21.21 2.17 3.52
N GLU A 34 21.01 2.43 2.23
CA GLU A 34 21.33 3.67 1.52
C GLU A 34 20.02 4.42 1.25
N PRO A 35 19.73 5.53 1.96
CA PRO A 35 18.59 6.38 1.62
C PRO A 35 18.91 7.21 0.36
N ASN A 36 17.89 7.48 -0.46
CA ASN A 36 18.02 8.32 -1.66
C ASN A 36 18.10 9.83 -1.34
N MET A 37 17.88 10.21 -0.08
CA MET A 37 17.98 11.58 0.41
C MET A 37 18.40 11.60 1.88
N THR A 38 18.93 12.72 2.33
CA THR A 38 19.23 12.98 3.75
C THR A 38 17.97 13.36 4.53
N PRO A 39 17.96 13.21 5.87
CA PRO A 39 16.84 13.68 6.69
C PRO A 39 16.51 15.16 6.45
N GLY A 40 17.52 16.02 6.33
CA GLY A 40 17.32 17.45 6.06
C GLY A 40 16.66 17.74 4.71
N GLN A 41 16.96 16.93 3.67
CA GLN A 41 16.26 17.04 2.37
C GLN A 41 14.81 16.59 2.49
N PHE A 42 14.52 15.52 3.24
CA PHE A 42 13.14 15.11 3.49
C PHE A 42 12.37 16.18 4.28
N HIS A 43 13.00 16.79 5.29
CA HIS A 43 12.36 17.85 6.07
C HIS A 43 12.01 19.06 5.19
N ALA A 44 12.95 19.49 4.33
CA ALA A 44 12.70 20.57 3.37
C ALA A 44 11.58 20.23 2.38
N MET A 45 11.46 18.97 1.97
CA MET A 45 10.35 18.49 1.13
C MET A 45 8.99 18.56 1.86
N VAL A 46 8.95 18.23 3.15
CA VAL A 46 7.74 18.40 3.98
C VAL A 46 7.36 19.88 4.10
N ASP A 47 8.34 20.76 4.36
CA ASP A 47 8.08 22.21 4.45
C ASP A 47 7.59 22.79 3.12
N ALA A 48 8.18 22.39 1.99
CA ALA A 48 7.71 22.80 0.66
C ALA A 48 6.28 22.33 0.38
N ALA A 49 5.94 21.07 0.75
CA ALA A 49 4.57 20.58 0.65
C ALA A 49 3.59 21.39 1.52
N ARG A 50 4.01 21.81 2.73
CA ARG A 50 3.22 22.69 3.60
C ARG A 50 3.03 24.08 3.01
N GLU A 51 4.04 24.65 2.34
CA GLU A 51 3.92 25.92 1.64
C GLU A 51 2.83 25.88 0.57
N HIS A 52 2.77 24.81 -0.24
CA HIS A 52 1.69 24.58 -1.20
C HIS A 52 0.32 24.49 -0.52
N ILE A 53 0.23 23.81 0.63
CA ILE A 53 -1.02 23.67 1.38
C ILE A 53 -1.48 25.03 1.92
N HIS A 54 -0.57 25.82 2.49
CA HIS A 54 -0.87 27.17 2.97
C HIS A 54 -1.25 28.14 1.85
N ALA A 55 -0.70 27.95 0.65
CA ALA A 55 -1.08 28.69 -0.55
C ALA A 55 -2.47 28.29 -1.10
N GLY A 56 -3.03 27.17 -0.63
CA GLY A 56 -4.34 26.65 -1.05
C GLY A 56 -4.28 25.74 -2.28
N ASP A 57 -3.09 25.29 -2.69
CA ASP A 57 -2.93 24.37 -3.84
C ASP A 57 -3.48 22.97 -3.53
N ALA A 58 -3.33 22.52 -2.29
CA ALA A 58 -3.77 21.21 -1.82
C ALA A 58 -4.19 21.26 -0.34
N PHE A 59 -5.01 20.31 0.07
CA PHE A 59 -5.31 20.04 1.49
C PHE A 59 -4.29 19.07 2.11
N GLN A 60 -3.79 18.14 1.30
CA GLN A 60 -2.82 17.12 1.70
C GLN A 60 -1.95 16.73 0.52
N VAL A 61 -0.66 16.48 0.79
CA VAL A 61 0.30 15.94 -0.17
C VAL A 61 1.08 14.80 0.50
N VAL A 62 1.15 13.63 -0.11
CA VAL A 62 1.83 12.46 0.45
C VAL A 62 3.21 12.35 -0.19
N VAL A 63 4.26 12.76 0.51
CA VAL A 63 5.66 12.67 0.04
C VAL A 63 6.33 11.40 0.56
N SER A 64 7.34 10.90 -0.15
CA SER A 64 8.00 9.63 0.16
C SER A 64 9.51 9.66 -0.07
N GLN A 65 10.19 8.69 0.56
CA GLN A 65 11.61 8.45 0.38
C GLN A 65 11.90 6.96 0.18
N ARG A 66 13.00 6.66 -0.49
CA ARG A 66 13.38 5.31 -0.90
C ARG A 66 14.71 4.92 -0.27
N PHE A 67 14.76 3.69 0.20
CA PHE A 67 15.91 3.05 0.79
C PHE A 67 16.32 1.87 -0.09
N ARG A 68 17.64 1.72 -0.28
CA ARG A 68 18.24 0.64 -1.06
C ARG A 68 19.20 -0.13 -0.16
N LYS A 69 19.29 -1.45 -0.36
CA LYS A 69 20.29 -2.31 0.27
C LYS A 69 20.64 -3.45 -0.67
N HIS A 70 21.90 -3.89 -0.68
CA HIS A 70 22.27 -5.11 -1.39
C HIS A 70 21.56 -6.31 -0.75
N LEU A 71 20.89 -7.14 -1.55
CA LEU A 71 20.11 -8.24 -0.99
C LEU A 71 20.96 -9.51 -0.90
N ALA A 72 21.20 -9.97 0.33
CA ALA A 72 21.94 -11.19 0.62
C ALA A 72 21.06 -12.39 0.97
N ALA A 73 19.83 -12.42 0.48
CA ALA A 73 18.86 -13.47 0.76
C ALA A 73 18.01 -13.79 -0.47
N SER A 74 17.37 -14.96 -0.48
CA SER A 74 16.33 -15.28 -1.45
C SER A 74 15.14 -14.32 -1.29
N PRO A 75 14.61 -13.73 -2.39
CA PRO A 75 13.38 -12.93 -2.33
C PRO A 75 12.19 -13.68 -1.73
N PHE A 76 12.17 -15.01 -1.84
CA PHE A 76 11.10 -15.82 -1.25
C PHE A 76 11.23 -15.93 0.27
N ASP A 77 12.45 -15.96 0.80
CA ASP A 77 12.67 -15.93 2.26
C ASP A 77 12.32 -14.56 2.84
N VAL A 78 12.63 -13.47 2.11
CA VAL A 78 12.15 -12.13 2.44
C VAL A 78 10.62 -12.10 2.52
N TYR A 79 9.91 -12.71 1.57
CA TYR A 79 8.44 -12.83 1.62
C TYR A 79 7.96 -13.60 2.85
N ARG A 80 8.60 -14.73 3.18
CA ARG A 80 8.24 -15.55 4.35
C ARG A 80 8.43 -14.78 5.65
N CYS A 81 9.55 -14.09 5.83
CA CYS A 81 9.81 -13.25 6.99
C CYS A 81 8.81 -12.08 7.07
N LEU A 82 8.56 -11.38 5.95
CA LEU A 82 7.61 -10.27 5.92
C LEU A 82 6.19 -10.71 6.29
N ARG A 83 5.74 -11.86 5.76
CA ARG A 83 4.44 -12.46 6.10
C ARG A 83 4.32 -12.80 7.58
N ALA A 84 5.41 -13.26 8.21
CA ALA A 84 5.42 -13.58 9.65
C ALA A 84 5.36 -12.31 10.52
N ILE A 85 6.06 -11.25 10.12
CA ILE A 85 6.14 -9.99 10.87
C ILE A 85 4.85 -9.17 10.71
N ASN A 86 4.30 -9.08 9.50
CA ASN A 86 3.22 -8.16 9.18
C ASN A 86 2.13 -8.82 8.30
N PRO A 87 1.38 -9.82 8.82
CA PRO A 87 0.29 -10.43 8.08
C PRO A 87 -0.78 -9.39 7.76
N SER A 88 -1.14 -9.28 6.47
CA SER A 88 -2.07 -8.27 5.94
C SER A 88 -3.08 -8.91 4.97
N PRO A 89 -4.21 -8.24 4.65
CA PRO A 89 -5.22 -8.79 3.74
C PRO A 89 -4.67 -9.10 2.35
N TYR A 90 -3.68 -8.33 1.88
CA TYR A 90 -3.05 -8.51 0.59
C TYR A 90 -1.58 -8.89 0.77
N MET A 91 -1.27 -10.17 0.58
CA MET A 91 0.11 -10.66 0.57
C MET A 91 0.45 -11.16 -0.83
N PHE A 92 1.58 -10.71 -1.37
CA PHE A 92 1.97 -11.05 -2.72
C PHE A 92 3.48 -11.28 -2.85
N PHE A 93 3.79 -12.25 -3.71
CA PHE A 93 5.12 -12.54 -4.21
C PHE A 93 5.02 -12.68 -5.73
N LEU A 94 5.55 -11.71 -6.46
CA LEU A 94 5.52 -11.69 -7.92
C LEU A 94 6.94 -11.82 -8.47
N ALA A 95 7.23 -12.95 -9.10
CA ALA A 95 8.48 -13.17 -9.84
C ALA A 95 8.30 -12.72 -11.29
N LEU A 96 8.99 -11.64 -11.68
CA LEU A 96 8.88 -11.00 -13.00
C LEU A 96 9.95 -11.49 -14.00
N GLY A 97 10.73 -12.50 -13.62
CA GLY A 97 11.88 -12.99 -14.39
C GLY A 97 13.07 -12.03 -14.37
N GLY A 98 14.24 -12.54 -14.75
CA GLY A 98 15.49 -11.76 -14.75
C GLY A 98 15.88 -11.25 -13.36
N ASN A 99 15.67 -12.05 -12.32
CA ASN A 99 15.92 -11.71 -10.91
C ASN A 99 15.16 -10.48 -10.38
N ARG A 100 14.01 -10.15 -10.99
CA ARG A 100 13.13 -9.07 -10.53
C ARG A 100 11.94 -9.61 -9.77
N HIS A 101 11.69 -9.07 -8.59
CA HIS A 101 10.59 -9.49 -7.72
C HIS A 101 9.87 -8.30 -7.11
N VAL A 102 8.57 -8.48 -6.85
CA VAL A 102 7.78 -7.58 -6.02
C VAL A 102 7.20 -8.40 -4.88
N VAL A 103 7.53 -8.00 -3.65
CA VAL A 103 7.22 -8.75 -2.43
C VAL A 103 6.52 -7.80 -1.47
N GLY A 104 5.34 -8.13 -0.95
CA GLY A 104 4.65 -7.18 -0.08
C GLY A 104 3.50 -7.75 0.73
N THR A 105 3.14 -6.98 1.76
CA THR A 105 2.01 -7.24 2.68
C THR A 105 1.21 -5.95 2.82
N SER A 106 0.42 -5.63 1.79
CA SER A 106 -0.34 -4.39 1.75
C SER A 106 -1.56 -4.44 2.67
N PRO A 107 -1.78 -3.39 3.50
CA PRO A 107 -2.96 -3.30 4.34
C PRO A 107 -4.21 -2.82 3.60
N GLU A 108 -4.06 -2.20 2.42
CA GLU A 108 -5.10 -1.33 1.85
C GLU A 108 -5.51 -1.73 0.42
N LYS A 109 -6.84 -1.84 0.22
CA LYS A 109 -7.49 -2.06 -1.07
C LYS A 109 -7.54 -0.75 -1.84
N LEU A 110 -7.08 -0.75 -3.10
CA LEU A 110 -7.32 0.35 -4.03
C LEU A 110 -8.76 0.32 -4.53
N VAL A 111 -9.13 -0.77 -5.20
CA VAL A 111 -10.46 -0.96 -5.78
C VAL A 111 -10.74 -2.45 -6.00
N GLN A 112 -12.00 -2.84 -5.82
CA GLN A 112 -12.50 -4.16 -6.16
C GLN A 112 -13.72 -4.03 -7.04
N VAL A 113 -13.86 -4.94 -8.00
CA VAL A 113 -15.03 -5.11 -8.86
C VAL A 113 -15.48 -6.56 -8.83
N GLU A 114 -16.71 -6.78 -8.37
CA GLU A 114 -17.38 -8.08 -8.39
C GLU A 114 -18.69 -7.97 -9.18
N GLY A 115 -18.73 -8.58 -10.36
CA GLY A 115 -19.81 -8.38 -11.33
C GLY A 115 -19.90 -6.92 -11.75
N LYS A 116 -21.00 -6.24 -11.38
CA LYS A 116 -21.16 -4.79 -11.60
C LYS A 116 -20.86 -3.94 -10.36
N ARG A 117 -20.62 -4.53 -9.19
CA ARG A 117 -20.36 -3.77 -7.97
C ARG A 117 -18.89 -3.33 -7.96
N VAL A 118 -18.65 -2.02 -7.95
CA VAL A 118 -17.33 -1.43 -7.70
C VAL A 118 -17.27 -0.93 -6.27
N GLU A 119 -16.18 -1.16 -5.57
CA GLU A 119 -15.96 -0.60 -4.23
C GLU A 119 -14.49 -0.25 -3.96
N THR A 120 -14.31 0.71 -3.07
CA THR A 120 -13.02 1.08 -2.49
C THR A 120 -13.16 1.16 -0.97
N ARG A 121 -12.05 0.98 -0.26
CA ARG A 121 -12.01 1.01 1.21
C ARG A 121 -10.83 1.85 1.68
N PRO A 122 -10.97 3.18 1.73
CA PRO A 122 -9.94 4.03 2.32
C PRO A 122 -9.75 3.67 3.80
N LEU A 123 -8.48 3.66 4.22
CA LEU A 123 -8.06 3.53 5.60
C LEU A 123 -7.38 4.84 6.03
N ALA A 124 -7.73 5.33 7.21
CA ALA A 124 -7.07 6.48 7.82
C ALA A 124 -7.06 6.37 9.34
N GLY A 125 -6.19 7.12 9.98
CA GLY A 125 -5.98 7.07 11.42
C GLY A 125 -5.43 5.73 11.88
N THR A 126 -4.50 5.80 12.83
CA THR A 126 -3.85 4.60 13.36
C THR A 126 -3.73 4.70 14.87
N ARG A 127 -4.09 3.63 15.56
CA ARG A 127 -3.68 3.41 16.95
C ARG A 127 -3.11 1.99 17.10
N ARG A 128 -2.15 1.83 18.01
CA ARG A 128 -1.67 0.51 18.40
C ARG A 128 -2.81 -0.31 19.03
N ARG A 129 -2.72 -1.63 18.99
CA ARG A 129 -3.60 -2.49 19.80
C ARG A 129 -3.31 -2.31 21.29
N GLY A 130 -4.36 -2.35 22.10
CA GLY A 130 -4.23 -2.33 23.57
C GLY A 130 -3.66 -3.64 24.10
N ALA A 131 -2.95 -3.58 25.23
CA ALA A 131 -2.47 -4.78 25.92
C ALA A 131 -3.61 -5.54 26.61
N THR A 132 -4.73 -4.87 26.90
CA THR A 132 -5.96 -5.48 27.45
C THR A 132 -7.19 -5.06 26.63
N PRO A 133 -8.32 -5.80 26.71
CA PRO A 133 -9.57 -5.41 26.05
C PRO A 133 -10.06 -4.01 26.44
N GLU A 134 -9.87 -3.61 27.69
CA GLU A 134 -10.25 -2.29 28.19
C GLU A 134 -9.37 -1.18 27.59
N GLU A 135 -8.06 -1.42 27.50
CA GLU A 135 -7.14 -0.49 26.84
C GLU A 135 -7.46 -0.38 25.34
N ASP A 136 -7.73 -1.51 24.67
CA ASP A 136 -8.06 -1.55 23.24
C ASP A 136 -9.35 -0.76 22.93
N ALA A 137 -10.39 -0.94 23.75
CA ALA A 137 -11.64 -0.20 23.63
C ALA A 137 -11.47 1.30 23.93
N ARG A 138 -10.54 1.66 24.83
CA ARG A 138 -10.20 3.07 25.09
C ARG A 138 -9.47 3.69 23.89
N LEU A 139 -8.50 2.99 23.30
CA LEU A 139 -7.76 3.45 22.12
C LEU A 139 -8.67 3.60 20.90
N GLU A 140 -9.64 2.69 20.72
CA GLU A 140 -10.68 2.80 19.71
C GLU A 140 -11.52 4.07 19.89
N LYS A 141 -12.01 4.33 21.11
CA LYS A 141 -12.77 5.55 21.43
C LYS A 141 -11.93 6.81 21.22
N GLU A 142 -10.66 6.78 21.59
CA GLU A 142 -9.72 7.88 21.36
C GLU A 142 -9.60 8.18 19.87
N LEU A 143 -9.33 7.15 19.04
CA LEU A 143 -9.22 7.26 17.59
C LEU A 143 -10.50 7.83 16.95
N LEU A 144 -11.67 7.34 17.36
CA LEU A 144 -12.97 7.84 16.87
C LEU A 144 -13.35 9.21 17.44
N SER A 145 -12.66 9.71 18.47
CA SER A 145 -12.89 11.05 19.01
C SER A 145 -11.91 12.10 18.48
N ASP A 146 -10.82 11.66 17.85
CA ASP A 146 -9.78 12.52 17.30
C ASP A 146 -10.30 13.28 16.07
N LEU A 147 -10.53 14.59 16.23
CA LEU A 147 -11.08 15.44 15.17
C LEU A 147 -10.17 15.51 13.95
N LYS A 148 -8.85 15.38 14.12
CA LYS A 148 -7.88 15.42 13.01
C LYS A 148 -8.06 14.17 12.15
N GLU A 149 -7.96 12.99 12.78
CA GLU A 149 -8.05 11.69 12.11
C GLU A 149 -9.40 11.54 11.40
N ARG A 150 -10.47 12.01 12.03
CA ARG A 150 -11.82 12.02 11.45
C ARG A 150 -11.94 12.92 10.24
N ALA A 151 -11.37 14.12 10.29
CA ALA A 151 -11.42 15.06 9.16
C ALA A 151 -10.65 14.51 7.96
N GLU A 152 -9.46 13.97 8.19
CA GLU A 152 -8.65 13.31 7.15
C GLU A 152 -9.40 12.11 6.55
N HIS A 153 -10.01 11.28 7.38
CA HIS A 153 -10.77 10.12 6.92
C HIS A 153 -11.97 10.51 6.05
N VAL A 154 -12.75 11.53 6.47
CA VAL A 154 -13.91 12.01 5.70
C VAL A 154 -13.48 12.53 4.33
N MET A 155 -12.37 13.26 4.25
CA MET A 155 -11.80 13.71 2.99
C MET A 155 -11.48 12.53 2.05
N LEU A 156 -10.89 11.45 2.58
CA LEU A 156 -10.59 10.24 1.80
C LEU A 156 -11.84 9.49 1.35
N VAL A 157 -12.90 9.45 2.19
CA VAL A 157 -14.21 8.92 1.79
C VAL A 157 -14.78 9.73 0.64
N ASP A 158 -14.72 11.06 0.70
CA ASP A 158 -15.19 11.92 -0.39
C ASP A 158 -14.39 11.74 -1.68
N LEU A 159 -13.07 11.53 -1.59
CA LEU A 159 -12.27 11.17 -2.75
C LEU A 159 -12.70 9.81 -3.33
N GLY A 160 -12.92 8.81 -2.47
CA GLY A 160 -13.45 7.51 -2.90
C GLY A 160 -14.81 7.61 -3.57
N ARG A 161 -15.71 8.48 -3.06
CA ARG A 161 -17.01 8.77 -3.70
C ARG A 161 -16.84 9.40 -5.07
N ASN A 162 -15.88 10.33 -5.22
CA ASN A 162 -15.58 10.95 -6.50
C ASN A 162 -15.01 9.93 -7.50
N ASP A 163 -14.09 9.07 -7.07
CA ASP A 163 -13.47 8.05 -7.92
C ASP A 163 -14.49 7.01 -8.38
N VAL A 164 -15.28 6.45 -7.46
CA VAL A 164 -16.37 5.52 -7.78
C VAL A 164 -17.43 6.19 -8.66
N GLY A 165 -17.80 7.44 -8.36
CA GLY A 165 -18.81 8.19 -9.10
C GLY A 165 -18.48 8.45 -10.58
N ARG A 166 -17.20 8.42 -10.97
CA ARG A 166 -16.80 8.55 -12.39
C ARG A 166 -17.26 7.37 -13.25
N VAL A 167 -17.35 6.18 -12.66
CA VAL A 167 -17.64 4.92 -13.36
C VAL A 167 -18.95 4.26 -12.93
N ALA A 168 -19.54 4.69 -11.81
CA ALA A 168 -20.81 4.19 -11.32
C ALA A 168 -22.02 4.84 -12.02
N ARG A 169 -23.16 4.15 -12.04
CA ARG A 169 -24.45 4.70 -12.45
C ARG A 169 -24.87 5.81 -11.48
N PRO A 170 -25.38 6.95 -11.98
CA PRO A 170 -25.91 8.00 -11.12
C PRO A 170 -26.92 7.46 -10.11
N GLY A 171 -26.82 7.91 -8.86
CA GLY A 171 -27.67 7.46 -7.76
C GLY A 171 -27.32 6.11 -7.13
N THR A 172 -26.29 5.40 -7.61
CA THR A 172 -25.85 4.12 -7.00
C THR A 172 -24.65 4.24 -6.06
N VAL A 173 -23.97 5.39 -6.06
CA VAL A 173 -22.82 5.62 -5.17
C VAL A 173 -23.30 5.72 -3.73
N ASN A 174 -22.82 4.83 -2.87
CA ASN A 174 -23.19 4.76 -1.47
C ASN A 174 -21.96 4.64 -0.58
N VAL A 175 -22.06 5.18 0.64
CA VAL A 175 -21.11 4.89 1.72
C VAL A 175 -21.73 3.78 2.57
N ASP A 176 -21.37 2.53 2.28
CA ASP A 176 -21.97 1.36 2.92
C ASP A 176 -21.59 1.24 4.39
N ARG A 177 -20.36 1.65 4.71
CA ARG A 177 -19.82 1.68 6.08
C ARG A 177 -19.06 2.97 6.27
N LEU A 178 -19.31 3.68 7.36
CA LEU A 178 -18.70 4.97 7.65
C LEU A 178 -18.04 4.94 9.02
N MET A 179 -16.73 5.20 9.02
CA MET A 179 -15.88 5.37 10.20
C MET A 179 -15.94 4.20 11.19
N GLU A 180 -15.92 2.97 10.67
CA GLU A 180 -15.79 1.76 11.50
C GLU A 180 -14.33 1.52 11.86
N VAL A 181 -14.05 0.89 13.00
CA VAL A 181 -12.69 0.52 13.39
C VAL A 181 -12.37 -0.90 12.94
N GLU A 182 -11.38 -1.02 12.06
CA GLU A 182 -10.85 -2.28 11.56
C GLU A 182 -9.58 -2.64 12.36
N ARG A 183 -9.56 -3.84 12.94
CA ARG A 183 -8.48 -4.29 13.83
C ARG A 183 -7.55 -5.27 13.11
N TYR A 184 -6.26 -4.97 13.16
CA TYR A 184 -5.17 -5.83 12.69
C TYR A 184 -4.36 -6.34 13.89
N SER A 185 -3.33 -7.15 13.63
CA SER A 185 -2.51 -7.78 14.67
C SER A 185 -1.84 -6.76 15.60
N HIS A 186 -1.36 -5.65 15.07
CA HIS A 186 -0.58 -4.66 15.84
C HIS A 186 -1.22 -3.27 15.90
N VAL A 187 -2.15 -2.98 15.00
CA VAL A 187 -2.79 -1.67 14.87
C VAL A 187 -4.29 -1.78 14.61
N MET A 188 -5.00 -0.66 14.75
CA MET A 188 -6.37 -0.47 14.31
C MET A 188 -6.47 0.80 13.47
N HIS A 189 -7.39 0.80 12.50
CA HIS A 189 -7.61 1.91 11.56
C HIS A 189 -9.09 2.31 11.51
N ILE A 190 -9.35 3.60 11.21
CA ILE A 190 -10.67 4.03 10.75
C ILE A 190 -10.81 3.56 9.29
N SER A 191 -11.93 2.90 9.00
CA SER A 191 -12.22 2.26 7.72
C SER A 191 -13.60 2.69 7.25
N SER A 192 -13.77 2.84 5.94
CA SER A 192 -15.07 3.11 5.33
C SER A 192 -15.16 2.44 3.99
N THR A 193 -16.35 1.97 3.64
CA THR A 193 -16.58 1.33 2.35
C THR A 193 -17.43 2.24 1.48
N VAL A 194 -16.90 2.62 0.33
CA VAL A 194 -17.63 3.35 -0.71
C VAL A 194 -17.84 2.42 -1.88
N SER A 195 -19.09 2.29 -2.32
CA SER A 195 -19.44 1.43 -3.44
C SER A 195 -20.35 2.12 -4.44
N GLY A 196 -20.50 1.48 -5.60
CA GLY A 196 -21.44 1.85 -6.64
C GLY A 196 -21.66 0.69 -7.62
N GLU A 197 -22.62 0.86 -8.52
CA GLU A 197 -22.87 -0.09 -9.61
C GLU A 197 -22.27 0.48 -10.89
N LEU A 198 -21.36 -0.25 -11.55
CA LEU A 198 -20.75 0.16 -12.81
C LEU A 198 -21.82 0.51 -13.85
N LYS A 199 -21.65 1.66 -14.50
CA LYS A 199 -22.51 2.08 -15.61
C LYS A 199 -22.26 1.23 -16.84
N ASP A 200 -23.27 1.15 -17.70
CA ASP A 200 -23.17 0.37 -18.93
C ASP A 200 -22.01 0.89 -19.81
N GLY A 201 -21.25 -0.04 -20.38
CA GLY A 201 -20.05 0.27 -21.15
C GLY A 201 -18.78 0.46 -20.32
N CYS A 202 -18.86 0.54 -18.98
CA CYS A 202 -17.67 0.53 -18.13
C CYS A 202 -17.28 -0.89 -17.73
N THR A 203 -15.98 -1.10 -17.62
CA THR A 203 -15.33 -2.35 -17.20
C THR A 203 -14.64 -2.17 -15.85
N SER A 204 -14.16 -3.26 -15.27
CA SER A 204 -13.31 -3.20 -14.07
C SER A 204 -12.00 -2.43 -14.29
N ILE A 205 -11.46 -2.42 -15.52
CA ILE A 205 -10.28 -1.63 -15.88
C ILE A 205 -10.58 -0.13 -15.81
N ASP A 206 -11.79 0.30 -16.18
CA ASP A 206 -12.19 1.69 -16.04
C ASP A 206 -12.31 2.09 -14.57
N ALA A 207 -12.80 1.19 -13.71
CA ALA A 207 -12.80 1.39 -12.26
C ALA A 207 -11.38 1.54 -11.69
N LEU A 208 -10.44 0.69 -12.12
CA LEU A 208 -9.03 0.84 -11.76
C LEU A 208 -8.46 2.19 -12.20
N ARG A 209 -8.69 2.60 -13.45
CA ARG A 209 -8.22 3.90 -13.95
C ARG A 209 -8.82 5.09 -13.19
N ALA A 210 -10.08 4.98 -12.76
CA ALA A 210 -10.75 6.03 -12.02
C ALA A 210 -10.21 6.18 -10.59
N ALA A 211 -9.95 5.04 -9.93
CA ALA A 211 -9.42 5.01 -8.56
C ALA A 211 -7.92 5.33 -8.48
N PHE A 212 -7.15 5.03 -9.53
CA PHE A 212 -5.69 5.10 -9.50
C PHE A 212 -5.11 6.51 -9.66
N PRO A 213 -4.04 6.88 -8.91
CA PRO A 213 -3.58 6.22 -7.68
C PRO A 213 -4.50 6.57 -6.50
N ALA A 214 -4.37 5.85 -5.40
CA ALA A 214 -5.16 6.13 -4.20
C ALA A 214 -4.83 7.52 -3.61
N GLY A 215 -5.83 8.16 -2.99
CA GLY A 215 -5.65 9.42 -2.26
C GLY A 215 -4.68 9.32 -1.09
N THR A 216 -4.71 8.19 -0.38
CA THR A 216 -3.86 7.88 0.78
C THR A 216 -2.37 7.86 0.46
N VAL A 217 -2.01 7.76 -0.83
CA VAL A 217 -0.62 7.76 -1.30
C VAL A 217 -0.30 8.93 -2.24
N SER A 218 -1.26 9.80 -2.52
CA SER A 218 -1.06 10.96 -3.39
C SER A 218 -1.41 12.25 -2.64
N GLY A 219 -2.69 12.49 -2.40
CA GLY A 219 -3.19 13.65 -1.67
C GLY A 219 -4.52 14.14 -2.21
N ALA A 220 -4.90 15.34 -1.81
CA ALA A 220 -6.17 15.96 -2.18
C ALA A 220 -5.98 17.47 -2.41
N PRO A 221 -6.41 18.04 -3.56
CA PRO A 221 -6.92 17.38 -4.75
C PRO A 221 -5.87 16.48 -5.45
N LYS A 222 -6.29 15.28 -5.88
CA LYS A 222 -5.39 14.20 -6.34
C LYS A 222 -4.40 14.64 -7.44
N ILE A 223 -4.89 15.31 -8.49
CA ILE A 223 -4.05 15.72 -9.63
C ILE A 223 -2.97 16.72 -9.18
N ARG A 224 -3.37 17.76 -8.45
CA ARG A 224 -2.45 18.79 -7.98
C ARG A 224 -1.43 18.23 -6.99
N ALA A 225 -1.85 17.35 -6.09
CA ALA A 225 -0.93 16.66 -5.18
C ALA A 225 0.12 15.82 -5.94
N MET A 226 -0.27 15.12 -7.02
CA MET A 226 0.68 14.38 -7.85
C MET A 226 1.68 15.27 -8.60
N GLU A 227 1.26 16.45 -9.06
CA GLU A 227 2.17 17.44 -9.66
C GLU A 227 3.21 17.90 -8.65
N ILE A 228 2.77 18.27 -7.44
CA ILE A 228 3.67 18.68 -6.35
C ILE A 228 4.63 17.54 -5.99
N ILE A 229 4.15 16.30 -5.89
CA ILE A 229 5.01 15.13 -5.64
C ILE A 229 6.07 14.97 -6.73
N ALA A 230 5.70 15.15 -8.00
CA ALA A 230 6.62 15.01 -9.12
C ALA A 230 7.71 16.09 -9.13
N ASP A 231 7.40 17.29 -8.61
CA ASP A 231 8.36 18.39 -8.48
C ASP A 231 9.29 18.20 -7.26
N LEU A 232 8.80 17.58 -6.18
CA LEU A 232 9.52 17.45 -4.92
C LEU A 232 10.35 16.17 -4.77
N GLU A 233 9.86 15.03 -5.26
CA GLU A 233 10.57 13.75 -5.11
C GLU A 233 11.72 13.62 -6.13
N PRO A 234 12.92 13.17 -5.72
CA PRO A 234 14.07 13.08 -6.62
C PRO A 234 13.96 11.92 -7.63
N ASP A 235 13.06 10.98 -7.38
CA ASP A 235 12.96 9.70 -8.10
C ASP A 235 11.51 9.40 -8.48
N GLN A 236 11.31 8.74 -9.62
CA GLN A 236 10.02 8.14 -9.93
C GLN A 236 9.72 6.98 -8.95
N ARG A 237 8.45 6.91 -8.52
CA ARG A 237 7.97 5.91 -7.52
C ARG A 237 8.00 4.46 -8.01
N GLY A 238 7.91 4.24 -9.32
CA GLY A 238 7.90 2.90 -9.90
C GLY A 238 6.74 2.06 -9.36
N VAL A 239 7.05 0.98 -8.63
CA VAL A 239 6.03 0.12 -8.02
C VAL A 239 5.32 0.84 -6.87
N TYR A 240 6.04 1.61 -6.03
CA TYR A 240 5.48 2.23 -4.84
C TYR A 240 4.28 3.13 -5.14
N ALA A 241 3.26 3.09 -4.29
CA ALA A 241 2.00 3.83 -4.46
C ALA A 241 1.22 3.47 -5.75
N GLY A 242 1.67 2.46 -6.49
CA GLY A 242 0.95 1.83 -7.58
C GLY A 242 -0.05 0.78 -7.08
N SER A 243 -0.34 -0.22 -7.90
CA SER A 243 -1.35 -1.23 -7.61
C SER A 243 -0.91 -2.62 -8.02
N LEU A 244 -1.26 -3.64 -7.23
CA LEU A 244 -1.02 -5.04 -7.52
C LEU A 244 -2.24 -5.88 -7.15
N GLY A 245 -2.62 -6.78 -8.04
CA GLY A 245 -3.80 -7.60 -7.88
C GLY A 245 -4.07 -8.45 -9.12
N TYR A 246 -5.33 -8.75 -9.38
CA TYR A 246 -5.71 -9.56 -10.54
C TYR A 246 -6.91 -8.97 -11.28
N VAL A 247 -7.03 -9.39 -12.54
CA VAL A 247 -8.23 -9.23 -13.36
C VAL A 247 -8.61 -10.62 -13.86
N SER A 248 -9.81 -11.09 -13.51
CA SER A 248 -10.29 -12.40 -13.93
C SER A 248 -10.82 -12.36 -15.36
N PHE A 249 -10.89 -13.51 -16.02
CA PHE A 249 -11.53 -13.62 -17.35
C PHE A 249 -13.01 -13.24 -17.34
N GLY A 250 -13.68 -13.31 -16.18
CA GLY A 250 -15.06 -12.87 -15.99
C GLY A 250 -15.19 -11.36 -15.78
N GLY A 251 -14.08 -10.61 -15.79
CA GLY A 251 -14.06 -9.16 -15.60
C GLY A 251 -14.02 -8.70 -14.14
N ASN A 252 -14.04 -9.63 -13.17
CA ASN A 252 -13.82 -9.25 -11.76
C ASN A 252 -12.38 -8.77 -11.56
N LEU A 253 -12.18 -7.87 -10.60
CA LEU A 253 -10.89 -7.27 -10.32
C LEU A 253 -10.75 -7.06 -8.82
N ASP A 254 -9.58 -7.30 -8.28
CA ASP A 254 -9.24 -6.95 -6.90
C ASP A 254 -7.80 -6.46 -6.87
N MET A 255 -7.61 -5.24 -6.40
CA MET A 255 -6.37 -4.48 -6.51
C MET A 255 -6.02 -3.87 -5.17
N ALA A 256 -4.83 -4.19 -4.67
CA ALA A 256 -4.24 -3.59 -3.49
C ALA A 256 -3.33 -2.43 -3.87
N ILE A 257 -3.23 -1.43 -3.00
CA ILE A 257 -2.19 -0.41 -3.14
C ILE A 257 -0.85 -1.07 -2.80
N THR A 258 0.21 -0.75 -3.52
CA THR A 258 1.57 -1.28 -3.30
C THR A 258 2.30 -0.53 -2.18
N LEU A 259 1.72 -0.60 -0.99
CA LEU A 259 2.35 -0.20 0.27
C LEU A 259 3.01 -1.40 0.92
N ARG A 260 3.92 -1.15 1.87
CA ARG A 260 4.66 -2.20 2.59
C ARG A 260 5.24 -3.25 1.63
N THR A 261 5.85 -2.75 0.55
CA THR A 261 6.33 -3.52 -0.60
C THR A 261 7.83 -3.34 -0.77
N ILE A 262 8.52 -4.45 -0.99
CA ILE A 262 9.93 -4.57 -1.33
C ILE A 262 10.02 -4.89 -2.82
N VAL A 263 10.78 -4.09 -3.56
CA VAL A 263 11.14 -4.42 -4.95
C VAL A 263 12.55 -4.99 -4.93
N VAL A 264 12.76 -6.15 -5.55
CA VAL A 264 14.09 -6.72 -5.75
C VAL A 264 14.46 -6.58 -7.21
N ALA A 265 15.58 -5.94 -7.51
CA ALA A 265 16.09 -5.79 -8.86
C ALA A 265 17.60 -5.52 -8.86
N GLY A 266 18.33 -6.11 -9.81
CA GLY A 266 19.77 -5.86 -9.95
C GLY A 266 20.63 -6.33 -8.77
N GLY A 267 20.13 -7.28 -7.97
CA GLY A 267 20.79 -7.73 -6.74
C GLY A 267 20.52 -6.86 -5.51
N ASP A 268 19.69 -5.83 -5.63
CA ASP A 268 19.33 -4.94 -4.53
C ASP A 268 17.85 -5.09 -4.14
N ALA A 269 17.56 -4.81 -2.87
CA ALA A 269 16.23 -4.60 -2.34
C ALA A 269 15.95 -3.10 -2.17
N TYR A 270 14.77 -2.67 -2.60
CA TYR A 270 14.27 -1.31 -2.50
C TYR A 270 13.01 -1.27 -1.63
N VAL A 271 13.00 -0.38 -0.64
CA VAL A 271 11.86 -0.11 0.24
C VAL A 271 11.53 1.36 0.13
N GLN A 272 10.27 1.69 -0.15
CA GLN A 272 9.81 3.07 -0.22
C GLN A 272 8.64 3.27 0.75
N ALA A 273 8.68 4.39 1.49
CA ALA A 273 7.68 4.74 2.47
C ALA A 273 7.44 6.25 2.46
N GLY A 274 6.22 6.66 2.78
CA GLY A 274 5.79 8.05 2.71
C GLY A 274 4.87 8.45 3.85
N ALA A 275 4.66 9.75 3.96
CA ALA A 275 3.91 10.41 5.02
C ALA A 275 2.97 11.46 4.42
N GLY A 276 1.75 11.55 4.96
CA GLY A 276 0.74 12.50 4.51
C GLY A 276 0.98 13.86 5.16
N VAL A 277 1.43 14.82 4.37
CA VAL A 277 1.70 16.18 4.85
C VAL A 277 0.41 16.98 4.83
N VAL A 278 0.07 17.57 5.98
CA VAL A 278 -1.01 18.55 6.18
C VAL A 278 -0.42 19.85 6.73
N ALA A 279 -1.23 20.90 6.84
CA ALA A 279 -0.78 22.24 7.27
C ALA A 279 0.03 22.23 8.60
N ASP A 280 -0.39 21.39 9.56
CA ASP A 280 0.20 21.28 10.90
C ASP A 280 1.24 20.16 11.03
N SER A 281 1.64 19.52 9.92
CA SER A 281 2.68 18.49 9.92
C SER A 281 4.01 19.03 10.41
N LYS A 282 4.76 18.17 11.11
CA LYS A 282 6.10 18.49 11.64
C LYS A 282 7.14 17.69 10.85
N PRO A 283 8.09 18.33 10.15
CA PRO A 283 9.04 17.66 9.28
C PRO A 283 9.74 16.44 9.90
N GLU A 284 10.21 16.57 11.14
CA GLU A 284 10.88 15.50 11.88
C GLU A 284 9.95 14.31 12.12
N ARG A 285 8.69 14.58 12.48
CA ARG A 285 7.72 13.52 12.79
C ARG A 285 7.30 12.76 11.52
N GLU A 286 7.09 13.48 10.42
CA GLU A 286 6.75 12.85 9.14
C GLU A 286 7.91 11.97 8.64
N PHE A 287 9.16 12.43 8.83
CA PHE A 287 10.36 11.64 8.54
C PHE A 287 10.39 10.35 9.38
N GLU A 288 10.22 10.45 10.70
CA GLU A 288 10.16 9.29 11.60
C GLU A 288 9.06 8.30 11.19
N GLU A 289 7.89 8.80 10.81
CA GLU A 289 6.77 7.95 10.38
C GLU A 289 7.12 7.13 9.13
N THR A 290 7.88 7.68 8.18
CA THR A 290 8.34 6.89 7.03
C THR A 290 9.27 5.75 7.44
N LEU A 291 10.12 5.95 8.46
CA LEU A 291 11.00 4.91 9.00
C LEU A 291 10.18 3.84 9.74
N GLU A 292 9.19 4.24 10.54
CA GLU A 292 8.26 3.32 11.20
C GLU A 292 7.50 2.45 10.19
N LYS A 293 7.03 3.06 9.08
CA LYS A 293 6.37 2.34 7.98
C LYS A 293 7.34 1.39 7.25
N ALA A 294 8.60 1.79 7.09
CA ALA A 294 9.65 0.99 6.47
C ALA A 294 10.15 -0.17 7.35
N GLY A 295 10.08 -0.03 8.68
CA GLY A 295 10.73 -0.91 9.65
C GLY A 295 10.37 -2.39 9.53
N ALA A 296 9.11 -2.73 9.24
CA ALA A 296 8.70 -4.13 9.03
C ALA A 296 9.41 -4.79 7.84
N MET A 297 9.65 -4.04 6.76
CA MET A 297 10.37 -4.54 5.58
C MET A 297 11.86 -4.61 5.82
N PHE A 298 12.44 -3.63 6.54
CA PHE A 298 13.83 -3.69 6.97
C PHE A 298 14.09 -4.94 7.80
N LYS A 299 13.24 -5.18 8.80
CA LYS A 299 13.37 -6.34 9.68
C LYS A 299 13.16 -7.66 8.93
N ALA A 300 12.25 -7.70 7.96
CA ALA A 300 12.03 -8.88 7.13
C ALA A 300 13.26 -9.25 6.30
N ILE A 301 13.96 -8.26 5.73
CA ILE A 301 15.19 -8.47 4.97
C ILE A 301 16.32 -8.93 5.90
N GLU A 302 16.53 -8.26 7.04
CA GLU A 302 17.54 -8.67 8.03
C GLU A 302 17.32 -10.10 8.51
N MET A 303 16.07 -10.46 8.87
CA MET A 303 15.75 -11.82 9.28
C MET A 303 15.98 -12.84 8.17
N ALA A 304 15.70 -12.49 6.90
CA ALA A 304 15.91 -13.37 5.77
C ALA A 304 17.41 -13.58 5.45
N GLU A 305 18.25 -12.58 5.73
CA GLU A 305 19.71 -12.68 5.60
C GLU A 305 20.37 -13.51 6.73
N GLU A 306 19.64 -13.72 7.84
CA GLU A 306 20.07 -14.54 8.99
C GLU A 306 19.58 -16.01 8.94
N LEU A 307 18.70 -16.38 7.98
CA LEU A 307 18.16 -17.74 7.81
C LEU A 307 19.18 -18.72 7.23
#